data_AF-A0A7V8NJH5-F1
#
_entry.id   AF-A0A7V8NJH5-F1
#
_cell.length_a   1.000
_cell.length_b   1.000
_cell.length_c   1.000
_cell.angle_alpha   90.00
_cell.angle_beta   90.00
_cell.angle_gamma   90.00
#
_symmetry.space_group_name_H-M   'P 1'
#
loop_
_entity.id
_entity.type
_entity.pdbx_description
1 polymer ?
#
loop_
_entity_poly.entity_id
_entity_poly.type
_entity_poly.pdbx_seq_one_letter_code
_entity_poly.pdbx_strand_id
1 'polypeptide(L)' 'MVSKGRHQNSDVASALDRAKRAGCTVAPDKNGHRWGWVVCCSCGARLAVSGTPKIPGNEAKKIDRFVREHQH' A
#
# COMPACT_ATOMS: atom_id res chain seq x y z
N MET A 1 3.31 2.78 -22.59
CA MET A 1 2.26 2.87 -21.57
C MET A 1 2.77 2.22 -20.29
N VAL A 2 3.39 2.99 -19.39
CA VAL A 2 3.85 2.41 -18.12
C VAL A 2 2.62 2.20 -17.25
N SER A 3 2.37 0.96 -16.85
CA SER A 3 1.25 0.57 -15.98
C SER A 3 1.40 1.28 -14.62
N LYS A 4 0.93 2.52 -14.54
CA LYS A 4 0.92 3.37 -13.35
C LYS A 4 0.02 2.71 -12.30
N GLY A 5 0.61 1.93 -11.38
CA GLY A 5 -0.15 1.46 -10.22
C GLY A 5 0.28 0.14 -9.60
N ARG A 6 1.26 -0.58 -10.15
CA ARG A 6 1.81 -1.77 -9.47
C ARG A 6 3.15 -1.43 -8.81
N HIS A 7 3.30 -1.84 -7.56
CA HIS A 7 4.58 -1.76 -6.86
C HIS A 7 5.60 -2.71 -7.51
N GLN A 8 6.86 -2.30 -7.58
CA GLN A 8 7.93 -3.07 -8.24
C GLN A 8 8.21 -4.42 -7.55
N ASN A 9 8.00 -4.48 -6.24
CA ASN A 9 8.08 -5.71 -5.47
C ASN A 9 6.71 -6.42 -5.39
N SER A 10 6.71 -7.73 -5.65
CA SER A 10 5.52 -8.58 -5.70
C SER A 10 4.79 -8.71 -4.37
N ASP A 11 5.50 -8.84 -3.24
CA ASP A 11 4.87 -8.97 -1.91
C ASP A 11 4.08 -7.72 -1.55
N VAL A 12 4.70 -6.56 -1.76
CA VAL A 12 4.04 -5.26 -1.54
C VAL A 12 2.87 -5.09 -2.51
N ALA A 13 3.03 -5.47 -3.78
CA ALA A 13 1.94 -5.40 -4.75
C ALA A 13 0.74 -6.27 -4.33
N SER A 14 0.98 -7.49 -3.83
CA SER A 14 -0.07 -8.38 -3.32
C SER A 14 -0.75 -7.85 -2.05
N ALA A 15 -0.01 -7.19 -1.16
CA ALA A 15 -0.58 -6.52 0.01
C ALA A 15 -1.46 -5.31 -0.40
N LEU A 16 -1.01 -4.53 -1.38
CA LEU A 16 -1.80 -3.42 -1.94
C LEU A 16 -3.08 -3.92 -2.64
N ASP A 17 -3.03 -5.06 -3.33
CA ASP A 17 -4.22 -5.68 -3.93
C ASP A 17 -5.23 -6.09 -2.85
N ARG A 18 -4.74 -6.71 -1.76
CA ARG A 18 -5.57 -7.04 -0.59
C ARG A 18 -6.19 -5.79 0.05
N ALA A 19 -5.42 -4.70 0.16
CA ALA A 19 -5.95 -3.42 0.65
C ALA A 19 -7.09 -2.90 -0.23
N LYS A 20 -6.93 -2.93 -1.56
CA LYS A 20 -8.00 -2.54 -2.50
C LYS A 20 -9.25 -3.41 -2.34
N ARG A 21 -9.09 -4.72 -2.22
CA ARG A 21 -10.20 -5.66 -2.00
C ARG A 21 -10.93 -5.44 -0.68
N ALA A 22 -10.21 -4.99 0.35
CA ALA A 22 -10.78 -4.59 1.63
C ALA A 22 -11.45 -3.20 1.59
N GLY A 23 -11.52 -2.56 0.42
CA GLY A 23 -12.15 -1.25 0.26
C GLY A 23 -11.26 -0.06 0.60
N CYS A 24 -9.95 -0.26 0.81
CA CYS A 24 -9.01 0.85 0.97
C CYS A 24 -8.61 1.44 -0.39
N THR A 25 -8.41 2.75 -0.43
CA THR A 25 -7.92 3.46 -1.62
C THR A 25 -6.41 3.38 -1.68
N VAL A 26 -5.85 2.82 -2.76
CA VAL A 26 -4.40 2.80 -3.00
C VAL A 26 -4.05 3.84 -4.04
N ALA A 27 -3.37 4.89 -3.62
CA ALA A 27 -2.94 6.00 -4.44
C ALA A 27 -1.43 5.93 -4.71
N PRO A 28 -0.98 5.50 -5.90
CA PRO A 28 0.42 5.59 -6.26
C PRO A 28 0.84 7.07 -6.35
N ASP A 29 1.81 7.46 -5.53
CA ASP A 29 2.38 8.79 -5.42
C ASP A 29 3.89 8.64 -5.37
N LYS A 30 4.49 8.47 -6.55
CA LYS A 30 5.92 8.21 -6.67
C LYS A 30 6.68 9.50 -6.39
N ASN A 31 7.07 9.67 -5.14
CA ASN A 31 7.84 10.82 -4.66
C ASN A 31 9.08 10.33 -3.90
N GLY A 32 10.23 10.39 -4.57
CA GLY A 32 11.51 9.90 -4.02
C GLY A 32 11.43 8.43 -3.59
N HIS A 33 11.68 8.18 -2.29
CA HIS A 33 11.63 6.85 -1.68
C HIS A 33 10.20 6.34 -1.43
N ARG A 34 9.17 7.18 -1.60
CA ARG A 34 7.77 6.77 -1.46
C ARG A 34 7.25 6.28 -2.80
N TRP A 35 6.56 5.15 -2.79
CA TRP A 35 5.80 4.66 -3.93
C TRP A 35 4.38 5.22 -3.95
N GLY A 36 3.74 5.33 -2.78
CA GLY A 36 2.41 5.89 -2.69
C GLY A 36 1.81 5.83 -1.29
N TRP A 37 0.48 5.80 -1.26
CA TRP A 37 -0.33 5.79 -0.06
C TRP A 37 -1.40 4.70 -0.11
N VAL A 38 -1.71 4.13 1.04
CA VAL A 38 -2.94 3.36 1.29
C VAL A 38 -3.80 4.19 2.22
N VAL A 39 -5.04 4.46 1.84
CA VAL A 39 -5.97 5.30 2.60
C VAL A 39 -7.22 4.49 2.94
N CYS A 40 -7.58 4.45 4.21
CA CYS A 40 -8.84 3.85 4.66
C CYS A 40 -10.00 4.79 4.34
N CYS A 41 -11.03 4.26 3.70
CA CYS A 41 -12.22 5.04 3.32
C CYS A 41 -13.11 5.41 4.53
N SER A 42 -13.12 4.60 5.59
CA SER A 42 -14.03 4.80 6.72
C SER A 42 -13.50 5.81 7.76
N CYS A 43 -12.20 5.78 8.04
CA CYS A 43 -11.60 6.64 9.09
C CYS A 43 -10.66 7.73 8.54
N GLY A 44 -10.38 7.73 7.23
CA GLY A 44 -9.45 8.68 6.60
C GLY A 44 -7.97 8.49 6.97
N ALA A 45 -7.63 7.44 7.75
CA ALA A 45 -6.25 7.11 8.05
C ALA A 45 -5.47 6.79 6.77
N ARG A 46 -4.19 7.16 6.73
CA ARG A 46 -3.33 6.90 5.57
C ARG A 46 -1.98 6.32 5.99
N LEU A 47 -1.53 5.32 5.26
CA LEU A 47 -0.23 4.67 5.39
C LEU A 47 0.64 5.01 4.18
N ALA A 48 1.84 5.52 4.42
CA ALA A 48 2.84 5.71 3.36
C ALA A 48 3.45 4.35 2.98
N VAL A 49 3.55 4.08 1.69
CA VAL A 49 4.20 2.88 1.14
C VAL A 49 5.56 3.26 0.58
N SER A 50 6.62 2.67 1.11
CA SER A 50 7.98 2.83 0.59
C SER A 50 8.13 2.13 -0.76
N GLY A 51 8.72 2.82 -1.73
CA GLY A 51 9.08 2.23 -3.02
C GLY A 51 10.33 1.38 -2.97
N THR A 52 11.29 1.74 -2.12
CA THR A 52 12.54 0.99 -1.93
C THR A 52 12.66 0.52 -0.48
N PRO A 53 11.75 -0.36 -0.01
CA PRO A 53 11.85 -0.88 1.35
C PRO A 53 13.07 -1.78 1.49
N LYS A 54 13.84 -1.60 2.56
CA LYS A 54 15.01 -2.45 2.88
C LYS A 54 14.62 -3.92 3.02
N ILE A 55 13.42 -4.19 3.55
CA ILE A 55 12.83 -5.53 3.69
C ILE A 55 11.38 -5.48 3.17
N PRO A 56 11.11 -5.88 1.91
CA PRO A 56 9.80 -5.76 1.30
C PRO A 56 8.68 -6.51 2.05
N GLY A 57 8.99 -7.68 2.61
CA GLY A 57 8.02 -8.47 3.39
C GLY A 57 7.53 -7.76 4.66
N ASN A 58 8.36 -6.94 5.30
CA ASN A 58 7.93 -6.14 6.45
C ASN A 58 7.01 -5.00 6.02
N GLU A 59 7.24 -4.41 4.85
CA GLU A 59 6.36 -3.38 4.29
C GLU A 59 5.00 -3.97 3.91
N ALA A 60 4.97 -5.15 3.29
CA ALA A 60 3.74 -5.89 3.02
C ALA A 60 2.95 -6.18 4.31
N LYS A 61 3.63 -6.69 5.36
CA LYS A 61 3.01 -6.93 6.67
C LYS A 61 2.45 -5.66 7.31
N LYS A 62 3.12 -4.51 7.14
CA LYS A 62 2.62 -3.21 7.62
C LYS A 62 1.32 -2.82 6.91
N ILE A 63 1.26 -2.99 5.59
CA ILE A 63 0.03 -2.72 4.81
C ILE A 63 -1.09 -3.64 5.27
N ASP A 64 -0.84 -4.95 5.39
CA ASP A 64 -1.84 -5.90 5.87
C ASP A 64 -2.35 -5.57 7.27
N ARG A 65 -1.43 -5.20 8.17
CA ARG A 65 -1.78 -4.80 9.53
C ARG A 65 -2.67 -3.55 9.52
N PHE A 66 -2.30 -2.53 8.76
CA PHE A 66 -3.12 -1.32 8.60
C PHE A 66 -4.52 -1.67 8.09
N VAL A 67 -4.63 -2.49 7.05
CA VAL A 67 -5.94 -2.91 6.51
C VAL A 67 -6.76 -3.64 7.57
N ARG A 68 -6.16 -4.53 8.37
CA ARG A 68 -6.83 -5.26 9.45
C ARG A 68 -7.27 -4.34 10.60
N GLU A 69 -6.43 -3.40 11.01
CA GLU A 69 -6.74 -2.42 12.06
C GLU A 69 -7.86 -1.45 11.63
N HIS A 70 -8.08 -1.33 10.31
CA HIS A 70 -9.07 -0.45 9.70
C HIS A 70 -10.19 -1.19 8.95
N GLN A 71 -10.40 -2.48 9.24
CA GLN A 71 -11.64 -3.20 8.90
C GLN A 71 -12.70 -2.80 9.93
N HIS A 72 -13.50 -1.80 9.58
CA HIS A 72 -14.70 -1.39 10.32
C HIS A 72 -15.95 -2.05 9.74
#